data_AF-A0A7J9Y0F7-F1
#
_entry.id   AF-A0A7J9Y0F7-F1
#
_cell.length_a   1.000
_cell.length_b   1.000
_cell.length_c   1.000
_cell.angle_alpha   90.00
_cell.angle_beta   90.00
_cell.angle_gamma   90.00
#
_symmetry.space_group_name_H-M   'P 1'
#
loop_
_entity.id
_entity.type
_entity.pdbx_description
1 polymer ?
#
loop_
_entity_poly.entity_id
_entity_poly.type
_entity_poly.pdbx_seq_one_letter_code
_entity_poly.pdbx_strand_id
1 'polypeptide(L)'
;MPRRRPRDNEYLLAGLLRHSVCGRTMSPAVGPGGSRIYARLTGCPRVVVAAPLERSLLLRALVRAQVALYGIGRPSPILLAGLAPGAQEPGDGGEVSPEETRRWQQCAPLNRRGMLRAAFVRVDLDEYGRARPVWRHRGGDAAPGGGRGPR
;
A
#
# COMPACT_ATOMS: atom_id res chain seq x y z
N MET A 1 13.23 24.12 21.75
CA MET A 1 12.46 22.86 21.60
C MET A 1 13.19 21.95 20.61
N PRO A 2 13.90 20.89 21.04
CA PRO A 2 14.60 19.99 20.13
C PRO A 2 13.59 19.26 19.24
N ARG A 3 13.69 19.45 17.91
CA ARG A 3 12.89 18.73 16.92
C ARG A 3 13.28 17.24 16.96
N ARG A 4 12.57 16.42 17.74
CA ARG A 4 12.70 14.96 17.67
C ARG A 4 12.41 14.56 16.23
N ARG A 5 13.42 13.99 15.55
CA ARG A 5 13.19 13.35 14.25
C ARG A 5 12.14 12.25 14.46
N PRO A 6 11.11 12.17 13.61
CA PRO A 6 10.14 11.08 13.67
C PRO A 6 10.89 9.76 13.63
N ARG A 7 10.57 8.83 14.54
CA ARG A 7 11.15 7.49 14.49
C ARG A 7 10.58 6.79 13.26
N ASP A 8 11.41 6.29 12.37
CA ASP A 8 10.97 5.65 11.11
C ASP A 8 10.00 4.47 11.32
N ASN A 9 10.00 3.87 12.52
CA ASN A 9 9.07 2.80 12.90
C ASN A 9 7.64 3.29 13.14
N GLU A 10 7.43 4.59 13.31
CA GLU A 10 6.12 5.21 13.46
C GLU A 10 5.46 5.51 12.10
N TYR A 11 6.19 5.47 10.98
CA TYR A 11 5.66 5.80 9.66
C TYR A 11 5.72 4.57 8.75
N LEU A 12 4.65 3.78 8.79
CA LEU A 12 4.63 2.45 8.17
C LEU A 12 4.75 2.50 6.64
N LEU A 13 4.33 3.60 6.01
CA LEU A 13 4.37 3.82 4.56
C LEU A 13 5.65 4.55 4.10
N ALA A 14 6.59 4.82 5.00
CA ALA A 14 7.86 5.44 4.66
C ALA A 14 8.61 4.60 3.61
N GLY A 15 8.82 5.21 2.43
CA GLY A 15 9.43 4.60 1.25
C GLY A 15 8.48 3.81 0.34
N LEU A 16 7.19 3.69 0.69
CA LEU A 16 6.16 3.09 -0.16
C LEU A 16 5.27 4.15 -0.83
N LEU A 17 4.97 5.25 -0.14
CA LEU A 17 4.03 6.25 -0.62
C LEU A 17 4.65 7.18 -1.66
N ARG A 18 3.98 7.35 -2.79
CA ARG A 18 4.36 8.27 -3.88
C ARG A 18 3.19 9.14 -4.27
N HIS A 19 3.46 10.36 -4.70
CA HIS A 19 2.43 11.22 -5.28
C HIS A 19 2.22 10.86 -6.76
N SER A 20 0.98 10.59 -7.18
CA SER A 20 0.68 10.08 -8.52
C SER A 20 1.05 11.07 -9.62
N VAL A 21 0.84 12.37 -9.39
CA VAL A 21 1.06 13.41 -10.42
C VAL A 21 2.54 13.64 -10.70
N CYS A 22 3.36 13.71 -9.66
CA CYS A 22 4.77 14.05 -9.80
C CYS A 22 5.72 12.85 -9.66
N GLY A 23 5.17 11.67 -9.37
CA GLY A 23 5.91 10.42 -9.16
C GLY A 23 6.88 10.42 -7.98
N ARG A 24 6.97 11.47 -7.17
CA ARG A 24 7.97 11.58 -6.09
C ARG A 24 7.52 10.86 -4.83
N THR A 25 8.46 10.25 -4.13
CA THR A 25 8.23 9.62 -2.82
C THR A 25 7.83 10.68 -1.80
N MET A 26 6.80 10.37 -1.03
CA MET A 26 6.35 11.20 0.09
C MET A 26 7.16 10.84 1.33
N SER A 27 7.54 11.86 2.10
CA SER A 27 8.36 11.73 3.29
C SER A 27 7.51 11.87 4.56
N PRO A 28 7.86 11.16 5.64
CA PRO A 28 7.31 11.42 6.97
C PRO A 28 7.46 12.89 7.36
N ALA A 29 6.41 13.46 7.92
CA ALA A 29 6.41 14.81 8.48
C ALA A 29 5.48 14.89 9.69
N VAL A 30 5.65 15.92 10.50
CA VAL A 30 4.76 16.24 11.64
C VAL A 30 3.85 17.39 11.21
N GLY A 31 2.56 17.15 11.21
CA GLY A 31 1.53 18.12 10.84
C GLY A 31 1.14 19.02 12.02
N PRO A 32 0.16 19.91 11.81
CA PRO A 32 -0.43 20.70 12.88
C PRO A 32 -0.94 19.81 14.02
N GLY A 33 -0.75 20.26 15.26
CA GLY A 33 -1.16 19.52 16.45
C GLY A 33 -0.37 18.24 16.73
N GLY A 34 0.81 18.05 16.10
CA GLY A 34 1.63 16.86 16.31
C GLY A 34 1.15 15.61 15.56
N SER A 35 0.18 15.78 14.65
CA SER A 35 -0.32 14.68 13.83
C SER A 35 0.77 14.08 12.94
N ARG A 36 0.78 12.74 12.81
CA ARG A 36 1.67 12.05 11.86
C ARG A 36 1.12 12.21 10.46
N ILE A 37 1.92 12.76 9.55
CA ILE A 37 1.53 12.98 8.16
C ILE A 37 2.60 12.46 7.19
N TYR A 38 2.18 12.22 5.95
CA TYR A 38 3.09 12.09 4.82
C TYR A 38 2.97 13.35 3.97
N ALA A 39 4.10 13.98 3.69
CA ALA A 39 4.18 15.19 2.88
C ALA A 39 5.20 15.01 1.76
N ARG A 40 4.97 15.67 0.62
CA ARG A 40 6.03 15.80 -0.40
C ARG A 40 7.07 16.81 0.10
N LEU A 41 8.35 16.57 -0.19
CA LEU A 41 9.36 17.63 -0.13
C LEU A 41 9.02 18.72 -1.16
N THR A 42 9.11 19.98 -0.73
CA THR A 42 8.98 21.26 -1.47
C THR A 42 8.45 21.19 -2.92
N GLY A 43 7.29 21.82 -3.16
CA GLY A 43 6.72 22.02 -4.50
C GLY A 43 5.55 21.10 -4.91
N CYS A 44 4.92 20.37 -3.98
CA CYS A 44 3.49 20.00 -4.14
C CYS A 44 2.71 20.39 -2.90
N PRO A 45 1.42 20.74 -3.07
CA PRO A 45 0.57 21.22 -1.99
C PRO A 45 0.04 20.14 -1.02
N ARG A 46 0.28 18.84 -1.26
CA ARG A 46 -0.45 17.78 -0.56
C ARG A 46 0.24 17.13 0.65
N VAL A 47 -0.56 17.02 1.70
CA VAL A 47 -0.28 16.36 2.98
C VAL A 47 -1.39 15.34 3.25
N VAL A 48 -1.04 14.15 3.73
CA VAL A 48 -2.02 13.12 4.13
C VAL A 48 -1.77 12.64 5.55
N VAL A 49 -2.85 12.51 6.33
CA VAL A 49 -2.80 11.95 7.69
C VAL A 49 -2.45 10.47 7.62
N ALA A 50 -1.40 10.08 8.33
CA ALA A 50 -0.81 8.74 8.25
C ALA A 50 -1.76 7.65 8.76
N ALA A 51 -2.36 7.83 9.93
CA ALA A 51 -3.01 6.74 10.65
C ALA A 51 -4.24 6.11 9.94
N PRO A 52 -5.19 6.88 9.37
CA PRO A 52 -6.32 6.28 8.64
C PRO A 52 -5.86 5.48 7.43
N LEU A 53 -4.94 6.04 6.65
CA LEU A 53 -4.43 5.41 5.44
C LEU A 53 -3.63 4.14 5.74
N GLU A 54 -2.74 4.19 6.74
CA GLU A 54 -1.98 3.04 7.23
C GLU A 54 -2.89 1.89 7.64
N ARG A 55 -3.96 2.19 8.38
CA ARG A 55 -4.93 1.17 8.84
C ARG A 55 -5.61 0.50 7.66
N SER A 56 -6.11 1.26 6.69
CA SER A 56 -6.77 0.71 5.50
C SER A 56 -5.83 -0.18 4.68
N LEU A 57 -4.58 0.23 4.48
CA LEU A 57 -3.60 -0.56 3.73
C LEU A 57 -3.15 -1.81 4.48
N LEU A 58 -3.04 -1.75 5.81
CA LEU A 58 -2.75 -2.93 6.63
C LEU A 58 -3.87 -3.96 6.57
N LEU A 59 -5.14 -3.53 6.59
CA LEU A 59 -6.28 -4.43 6.43
C LEU A 59 -6.26 -5.14 5.07
N ARG A 60 -5.95 -4.41 3.98
CA ARG A 60 -5.75 -5.03 2.65
C ARG A 60 -4.59 -6.03 2.63
N ALA A 61 -3.46 -5.67 3.22
CA ALA A 61 -2.30 -6.56 3.32
C ALA A 61 -2.63 -7.83 4.13
N LEU A 62 -3.41 -7.70 5.22
CA LEU A 62 -3.91 -8.83 6.02
C LEU A 62 -4.82 -9.74 5.19
N VAL A 63 -5.77 -9.18 4.45
CA VAL A 63 -6.64 -9.94 3.55
C VAL A 63 -5.81 -10.73 2.55
N ARG A 64 -4.84 -10.09 1.89
CA ARG A 64 -3.98 -10.78 0.92
C ARG A 64 -3.11 -11.87 1.55
N ALA A 65 -2.58 -11.62 2.74
CA ALA A 65 -1.83 -12.63 3.49
C ALA A 65 -2.67 -13.86 3.79
N GLN A 66 -3.95 -13.67 4.16
CA GLN A 66 -4.86 -14.79 4.43
C GLN A 66 -5.14 -15.61 3.17
N VAL A 67 -5.42 -14.95 2.05
CA VAL A 67 -5.61 -15.62 0.75
C VAL A 67 -4.34 -16.41 0.39
N ALA A 68 -3.16 -15.81 0.55
CA ALA A 68 -1.89 -16.41 0.13
C ALA A 68 -1.37 -17.55 1.01
N LEU A 69 -1.62 -17.49 2.33
CA LEU A 69 -1.13 -18.48 3.30
C LEU A 69 -2.11 -19.63 3.52
N TYR A 70 -3.42 -19.37 3.44
CA TYR A 70 -4.45 -20.36 3.75
C TYR A 70 -5.25 -20.81 2.52
N GLY A 71 -4.91 -20.33 1.32
CA GLY A 71 -5.57 -20.72 0.08
C GLY A 71 -7.06 -20.36 0.03
N ILE A 72 -7.50 -19.40 0.84
CA ILE A 72 -8.90 -18.98 0.90
C ILE A 72 -9.17 -18.17 -0.38
N GLY A 73 -9.75 -18.80 -1.40
CA GLY A 73 -10.03 -18.17 -2.69
C GLY A 73 -11.01 -16.99 -2.64
N ARG A 74 -11.60 -16.70 -1.48
CA ARG A 74 -12.42 -15.50 -1.23
C ARG A 74 -12.08 -14.89 0.14
N PRO A 75 -11.72 -13.60 0.21
CA PRO A 75 -11.54 -12.91 1.48
C PRO A 75 -12.77 -13.03 2.39
N SER A 76 -12.55 -13.14 3.71
CA SER A 76 -13.64 -13.16 4.69
C SER A 76 -14.53 -11.91 4.54
N PRO A 77 -15.86 -12.05 4.47
CA PRO A 77 -16.79 -10.91 4.40
C PRO A 77 -16.63 -9.92 5.55
N ILE A 78 -16.23 -10.40 6.73
CA ILE A 78 -15.98 -9.58 7.93
C ILE A 78 -14.77 -8.66 7.72
N LEU A 79 -13.72 -9.16 7.07
CA LEU A 79 -12.54 -8.35 6.76
C LEU A 79 -12.80 -7.38 5.61
N LEU A 80 -13.61 -7.80 4.63
CA LEU A 80 -14.07 -6.93 3.55
C LEU A 80 -14.96 -5.80 4.07
N ALA A 81 -15.81 -6.05 5.07
CA ALA A 81 -16.63 -5.02 5.71
C ALA A 81 -15.80 -3.96 6.46
N GLY A 82 -14.56 -4.30 6.84
CA GLY A 82 -13.58 -3.34 7.38
C GLY A 82 -12.92 -2.46 6.31
N LEU A 83 -13.08 -2.79 5.03
CA LEU A 83 -12.72 -1.94 3.90
C LEU A 83 -13.95 -1.09 3.52
N ALA A 84 -13.74 0.14 3.04
CA ALA A 84 -14.86 0.99 2.64
C ALA A 84 -15.73 0.30 1.56
N PRO A 85 -17.05 0.53 1.50
CA PRO A 85 -17.91 -0.03 0.45
C PRO A 85 -17.37 0.31 -0.94
N GLY A 86 -17.24 -0.69 -1.82
CA GLY A 86 -16.64 -0.54 -3.16
C GLY A 86 -15.11 -0.50 -3.20
N ALA A 87 -14.42 -0.75 -2.09
CA ALA A 87 -12.96 -0.72 -2.01
C ALA A 87 -12.28 -2.05 -2.41
N GLN A 88 -13.02 -3.06 -2.83
CA GLN A 88 -12.42 -4.32 -3.27
C GLN A 88 -11.68 -4.07 -4.59
N GLU A 89 -10.36 -4.07 -4.53
CA GLU A 89 -9.51 -3.86 -5.71
C GLU A 89 -9.21 -5.22 -6.36
N PRO A 90 -9.00 -5.27 -7.69
CA PRO A 90 -8.70 -6.53 -8.40
C PRO A 90 -7.55 -7.36 -7.81
N GLY A 91 -6.66 -6.75 -7.04
CA GLY A 91 -5.54 -7.42 -6.36
C GLY A 91 -5.87 -8.08 -5.01
N ASP A 92 -7.03 -7.83 -4.40
CA ASP A 92 -7.36 -8.34 -3.07
C ASP A 92 -7.67 -9.86 -3.05
N GLY A 93 -8.08 -10.44 -4.19
CA GLY A 93 -8.52 -11.85 -4.29
C GLY A 93 -8.02 -12.61 -5.52
N GLY A 94 -7.00 -12.10 -6.23
CA GLY A 94 -6.44 -12.77 -7.41
C GLY A 94 -5.71 -14.07 -7.09
N GLU A 95 -5.32 -14.83 -8.12
CA GLU A 95 -4.46 -16.01 -7.97
C GLU A 95 -3.19 -15.69 -7.18
N VAL A 96 -2.66 -16.69 -6.46
CA VAL A 96 -1.48 -16.55 -5.61
C VAL A 96 -0.35 -17.38 -6.20
N SER A 97 0.78 -16.75 -6.51
CA SER A 97 1.96 -17.47 -6.98
C SER A 97 2.75 -18.11 -5.82
N PRO A 98 3.51 -19.19 -6.05
CA PRO A 98 4.38 -19.78 -5.03
C PRO A 98 5.39 -18.79 -4.42
N GLU A 99 5.90 -17.85 -5.22
CA GLU A 99 6.80 -16.80 -4.75
C GLU A 99 6.08 -15.83 -3.80
N GLU A 100 4.80 -15.55 -4.05
CA GLU A 100 3.99 -14.76 -3.13
C GLU A 100 3.79 -15.47 -1.81
N THR A 101 3.38 -16.75 -1.83
CA THR A 101 3.24 -17.55 -0.61
C THR A 101 4.55 -17.57 0.19
N ARG A 102 5.69 -17.79 -0.48
CA ARG A 102 7.01 -17.78 0.16
C ARG A 102 7.34 -16.43 0.80
N ARG A 103 7.02 -15.30 0.15
CA ARG A 103 7.21 -13.96 0.74
C ARG A 103 6.37 -13.77 2.00
N TRP A 104 5.12 -14.22 1.99
CA TRP A 104 4.24 -14.13 3.15
C TRP A 104 4.69 -15.03 4.30
N GLN A 105 5.17 -16.25 4.01
CA GLN A 105 5.73 -17.16 5.02
C GLN A 105 6.96 -16.57 5.73
N GLN A 106 7.74 -15.74 5.04
CA GLN A 106 8.91 -15.05 5.59
C GLN A 106 8.55 -13.78 6.37
N CYS A 107 7.30 -13.33 6.32
CA CYS A 107 6.85 -12.13 7.02
C CYS A 107 6.33 -12.49 8.42
N ALA A 108 6.97 -11.96 9.46
CA ALA A 108 6.45 -12.08 10.82
C ALA A 108 5.07 -11.40 10.94
N PRO A 109 4.05 -12.06 11.52
CA PRO A 109 2.67 -11.57 11.54
C PRO A 109 2.47 -10.27 12.34
N LEU A 110 3.41 -9.92 13.24
CA LEU A 110 3.38 -8.68 14.01
C LEU A 110 4.16 -7.52 13.34
N ASN A 111 4.91 -7.80 12.27
CA ASN A 111 5.69 -6.78 11.57
C ASN A 111 4.82 -6.03 10.55
N ARG A 112 4.05 -5.04 11.03
CA ARG A 112 3.15 -4.21 10.20
C ARG A 112 3.83 -3.62 8.96
N ARG A 113 5.07 -3.14 9.10
CA ARG A 113 5.82 -2.56 7.98
C ARG A 113 6.27 -3.64 6.99
N GLY A 114 6.68 -4.80 7.50
CA GLY A 114 6.98 -5.99 6.69
C GLY A 114 5.78 -6.43 5.86
N MET A 115 4.59 -6.48 6.47
CA MET A 115 3.36 -6.86 5.78
C MET A 115 3.02 -5.92 4.62
N LEU A 116 3.13 -4.61 4.84
CA LEU A 116 2.90 -3.62 3.78
C LEU A 116 3.89 -3.76 2.62
N ARG A 117 5.16 -4.10 2.91
CA ARG A 117 6.20 -4.31 1.88
C ARG A 117 6.09 -5.65 1.16
N ALA A 118 5.56 -6.66 1.84
CA ALA A 118 5.23 -7.95 1.24
C ALA A 118 4.06 -7.79 0.24
N ALA A 119 3.04 -7.00 0.62
CA ALA A 119 1.87 -6.73 -0.20
C ALA A 119 2.13 -5.78 -1.38
N PHE A 120 2.80 -4.65 -1.13
CA PHE A 120 2.84 -3.52 -2.07
C PHE A 120 4.26 -3.22 -2.57
N VAL A 121 4.37 -2.89 -3.87
CA VAL A 121 5.58 -2.28 -4.46
C VAL A 121 5.64 -0.80 -4.09
N ARG A 122 4.50 -0.12 -4.23
CA ARG A 122 4.32 1.29 -3.90
C ARG A 122 2.84 1.56 -3.64
N VAL A 123 2.56 2.74 -3.11
CA VAL A 123 1.19 3.26 -2.97
C VAL A 123 1.17 4.62 -3.63
N ASP A 124 0.43 4.74 -4.72
CA ASP A 124 0.30 6.00 -5.45
C ASP A 124 -0.89 6.78 -4.87
N LEU A 125 -0.62 7.98 -4.38
CA LEU A 125 -1.62 8.86 -3.80
C LEU A 125 -2.04 9.90 -4.84
N ASP A 126 -3.33 9.93 -5.15
CA ASP A 126 -3.88 10.88 -6.11
C ASP A 126 -4.12 12.28 -5.55
N GLU A 127 -4.56 13.15 -6.45
CA GLU A 127 -4.92 14.51 -6.13
C GLU A 127 -6.23 14.65 -5.35
N TYR A 128 -6.75 13.61 -4.72
CA TYR A 128 -7.85 13.70 -3.77
C TYR A 128 -7.49 13.01 -2.45
N GLY A 129 -6.23 12.60 -2.28
CA GLY A 129 -5.79 11.84 -1.13
C GLY A 129 -6.25 10.39 -1.17
N ARG A 130 -6.74 9.89 -2.32
CA ARG A 130 -7.09 8.48 -2.48
C ARG A 130 -5.82 7.71 -2.80
N ALA A 131 -5.61 6.63 -2.06
CA ALA A 131 -4.48 5.75 -2.26
C ALA A 131 -4.83 4.64 -3.26
N ARG A 132 -3.95 4.46 -4.23
CA ARG A 132 -3.96 3.39 -5.23
C ARG A 132 -2.76 2.50 -4.94
N PRO A 133 -2.94 1.41 -4.16
CA PRO A 133 -1.86 0.48 -3.89
C PRO A 133 -1.46 -0.26 -5.18
N VAL A 134 -0.16 -0.28 -5.47
CA VAL A 134 0.40 -1.12 -6.52
C VAL A 134 0.89 -2.40 -5.86
N TRP A 135 0.13 -3.47 -6.08
CA TRP A 135 0.44 -4.79 -5.56
C TRP A 135 1.78 -5.28 -6.12
N ARG A 136 2.55 -5.94 -5.25
CA ARG A 136 3.77 -6.64 -5.68
C ARG A 136 3.46 -7.89 -6.50
N HIS A 137 2.25 -8.41 -6.35
CA HIS A 137 1.71 -9.44 -7.21
C HIS A 137 0.97 -8.80 -8.39
N ARG A 138 1.55 -8.90 -9.58
CA ARG A 138 0.82 -8.78 -10.83
C ARG A 138 0.95 -10.11 -11.56
N GLY A 139 0.09 -11.05 -11.22
CA GLY A 139 -0.28 -12.10 -12.18
C GLY A 139 -0.95 -11.39 -13.35
N GLY A 140 -0.28 -11.38 -14.50
CA GLY A 140 -0.74 -10.71 -15.72
C GLY A 140 -0.04 -9.38 -15.99
N ASP A 141 1.10 -9.47 -16.68
CA ASP A 141 1.48 -8.45 -17.65
C ASP A 141 0.34 -8.31 -18.68
N ALA A 142 -0.62 -7.44 -18.41
CA ALA A 142 -1.15 -6.61 -19.49
C ALA A 142 -0.10 -5.52 -19.72
N ALA A 143 0.87 -5.85 -20.57
CA ALA A 143 1.74 -4.89 -21.21
C ALA A 143 0.84 -3.83 -21.90
N PRO A 144 1.02 -2.52 -21.65
CA PRO A 144 0.35 -1.52 -22.46
C PRO A 144 0.98 -1.56 -23.86
N GLY A 145 0.26 -2.12 -24.83
CA GLY A 145 0.45 -1.84 -26.25
C GLY A 145 1.72 -2.39 -26.90
N GLY A 146 1.82 -3.72 -27.00
CA GLY A 146 2.54 -4.37 -28.10
C GLY A 146 1.78 -4.22 -29.42
N GLY A 147 1.52 -2.97 -29.84
CA GLY A 147 0.87 -2.65 -31.10
C GLY A 147 1.90 -2.26 -32.16
N ARG A 148 2.75 -3.20 -32.58
CA ARG A 148 3.50 -3.08 -33.83
C ARG A 148 3.53 -4.41 -34.57
N GLY A 149 2.73 -4.45 -35.64
CA GLY A 149 2.89 -5.31 -36.81
C GLY A 149 1.69 -6.23 -37.09
N PRO A 150 1.36 -6.56 -38.35
CA PRO A 150 2.06 -6.21 -39.60
C PRO A 150 1.19 -5.43 -40.60
N ARG A 151 1.85 -4.61 -41.43
CA ARG A 151 1.49 -4.47 -42.84
C ARG A 151 2.77 -4.68 -43.64
#